data_AF-A0A6M4FMC0-F1
#
_entry.id   AF-A0A6M4FMC0-F1
#
_cell.length_a   1.000
_cell.length_b   1.000
_cell.length_c   1.000
_cell.angle_alpha   90.00
_cell.angle_beta   90.00
_cell.angle_gamma   90.00
#
_symmetry.space_group_name_H-M   'P 1'
#
loop_
_entity.id
_entity.type
_entity.pdbx_description
1 polymer ?
#
loop_
_entity_poly.entity_id
_entity_poly.type
_entity_poly.pdbx_seq_one_letter_code
_entity_poly.pdbx_strand_id
1 'polypeptide(L)'
;MLPWLASSPVLFPPIELALDDPQGLLAAGGALTPEWLLAAYRRGIFPWFSEGQPILWWSPSPRMVLFPDEIRVRRSLAKRLRNAGFQVTVDSDFAAVIDACAASREEQGGTWITDEMRDAYLLLHRRGVARSIEVWRERQLVGGLYGVMLGRMFFGESMFSRERDASKVALVHLTQRIQAHGGGLIDCQMHTAHLASMGAREIAREAFLDYLERYATDEQHIDLQGVANSEQ
;
A
#
# COMPACT_ATOMS: atom_id res chain seq x y z
N MET A 1 13.09 -11.32 -22.91
CA MET A 1 12.21 -10.36 -23.62
C MET A 1 11.01 -10.12 -22.73
N LEU A 2 10.66 -8.86 -22.45
CA LEU A 2 9.55 -8.53 -21.55
C LEU A 2 8.21 -8.87 -22.22
N PRO A 3 7.35 -9.70 -21.61
CA PRO A 3 6.02 -10.00 -22.15
C PRO A 3 5.15 -8.73 -22.27
N TRP A 4 4.44 -8.62 -23.40
CA TRP A 4 3.45 -7.56 -23.62
C TRP A 4 2.03 -8.14 -23.49
N LEU A 5 1.25 -7.60 -22.57
CA LEU A 5 -0.08 -8.07 -22.25
C LEU A 5 -1.13 -7.37 -23.13
N ALA A 6 -2.02 -8.16 -23.72
CA ALA A 6 -3.25 -7.64 -24.31
C ALA A 6 -4.19 -7.14 -23.22
N SER A 7 -5.14 -6.25 -23.55
CA SER A 7 -6.11 -5.72 -22.58
C SER A 7 -7.12 -6.78 -22.08
N SER A 8 -7.26 -7.88 -22.80
CA SER A 8 -8.11 -9.03 -22.46
C SER A 8 -7.62 -10.32 -23.13
N PRO A 9 -7.76 -11.51 -22.50
CA PRO A 9 -8.22 -11.72 -21.12
C PRO A 9 -7.20 -11.29 -20.06
N VAL A 10 -7.61 -11.22 -18.79
CA VAL A 10 -6.73 -10.90 -17.66
C VAL A 10 -5.79 -12.08 -17.39
N LEU A 11 -4.56 -12.01 -17.91
CA LEU A 11 -3.54 -13.05 -17.77
C LEU A 11 -2.16 -12.43 -17.49
N PHE A 12 -1.56 -12.83 -16.37
CA PHE A 12 -0.15 -12.56 -16.08
C PHE A 12 0.74 -13.77 -16.35
N PRO A 13 1.98 -13.57 -16.80
CA PRO A 13 2.99 -14.64 -16.86
C PRO A 13 3.34 -15.13 -15.45
N PRO A 14 3.96 -16.32 -15.33
CA PRO A 14 4.56 -16.78 -14.06
C PRO A 14 5.53 -15.75 -13.50
N ILE A 15 5.46 -15.47 -12.20
CA ILE A 15 6.26 -14.43 -11.52
C ILE A 15 7.75 -14.77 -11.50
N GLU A 16 8.11 -16.03 -11.67
CA GLU A 16 9.48 -16.53 -11.83
C GLU A 16 10.16 -15.97 -13.09
N LEU A 17 9.38 -15.44 -14.04
CA LEU A 17 9.89 -14.77 -15.23
C LEU A 17 10.20 -13.28 -15.02
N ALA A 18 9.94 -12.74 -13.82
CA ALA A 18 10.33 -11.37 -13.49
C ALA A 18 11.84 -11.18 -13.62
N LEU A 19 12.25 -10.07 -14.22
CA LEU A 19 13.67 -9.77 -14.48
C LEU A 19 14.44 -9.52 -13.17
N ASP A 20 15.73 -9.86 -13.18
CA ASP A 20 16.67 -9.48 -12.12
C ASP A 20 17.12 -8.01 -12.25
N ASP A 21 17.16 -7.49 -13.48
CA ASP A 21 17.48 -6.09 -13.80
C ASP A 21 16.60 -5.59 -14.97
N PRO A 22 15.72 -4.58 -14.75
CA PRO A 22 15.38 -4.00 -13.45
C PRO A 22 14.62 -5.00 -12.57
N GLN A 23 15.02 -5.06 -11.30
CA GLN A 23 14.58 -6.09 -10.36
C GLN A 23 13.05 -6.13 -10.19
N GLY A 24 12.45 -7.26 -10.55
CA GLY A 24 11.03 -7.52 -10.39
C GLY A 24 10.16 -7.13 -11.58
N LEU A 25 10.68 -6.49 -12.63
CA LEU A 25 9.87 -6.14 -13.80
C LEU A 25 9.38 -7.41 -14.50
N LEU A 26 8.06 -7.58 -14.61
CA LEU A 26 7.43 -8.82 -15.05
C LEU A 26 6.80 -8.71 -16.44
N ALA A 27 6.07 -7.64 -16.71
CA ALA A 27 5.35 -7.47 -17.97
C ALA A 27 5.03 -5.99 -18.25
N ALA A 28 4.68 -5.68 -19.50
CA ALA A 28 4.17 -4.39 -19.94
C ALA A 28 2.78 -4.52 -20.59
N GLY A 29 1.97 -3.46 -20.59
CA GLY A 29 0.64 -3.43 -21.21
C GLY A 29 -0.48 -3.90 -20.29
N GLY A 30 -1.57 -4.44 -20.87
CA GLY A 30 -2.79 -4.79 -20.13
C GLY A 30 -3.69 -3.57 -19.91
N ALA A 31 -4.38 -3.52 -18.77
CA ALA A 31 -5.23 -2.39 -18.37
C ALA A 31 -5.26 -2.20 -16.85
N LEU A 32 -5.67 -1.03 -16.37
CA LEU A 32 -5.84 -0.72 -14.94
C LEU A 32 -7.29 -0.90 -14.47
N THR A 33 -7.98 -1.92 -14.97
CA THR A 33 -9.33 -2.23 -14.46
C THR A 33 -9.24 -2.92 -13.09
N PRO A 34 -10.30 -2.89 -12.27
CA PRO A 34 -10.32 -3.61 -11.00
C PRO A 34 -10.00 -5.10 -11.15
N GLU A 35 -10.43 -5.73 -12.24
CA GLU A 35 -10.18 -7.15 -12.52
C GLU A 35 -8.68 -7.41 -12.72
N TRP A 36 -7.99 -6.53 -13.47
CA TRP A 36 -6.55 -6.58 -13.65
C TRP A 36 -5.78 -6.36 -12.34
N LEU A 37 -6.12 -5.30 -11.59
CA LEU A 37 -5.46 -4.98 -10.34
C LEU A 37 -5.63 -6.09 -9.30
N LEU A 38 -6.86 -6.58 -9.10
CA LEU A 38 -7.12 -7.67 -8.17
C LEU A 38 -6.40 -8.97 -8.58
N ALA A 39 -6.34 -9.27 -9.88
CA ALA A 39 -5.58 -10.41 -10.37
C ALA A 39 -4.07 -10.24 -10.13
N ALA A 40 -3.54 -9.02 -10.26
CA ALA A 40 -2.15 -8.70 -9.99
C ALA A 40 -1.84 -8.89 -8.50
N TYR A 41 -2.56 -8.22 -7.60
CA TYR A 41 -2.31 -8.29 -6.16
C TYR A 41 -2.40 -9.71 -5.61
N ARG A 42 -3.37 -10.52 -6.08
CA ARG A 42 -3.51 -11.93 -5.70
C ARG A 42 -2.34 -12.82 -6.13
N ARG A 43 -1.45 -12.32 -6.99
CA ARG A 43 -0.23 -13.01 -7.45
C ARG A 43 1.03 -12.32 -6.94
N GLY A 44 0.91 -11.33 -6.05
CA GLY A 44 2.04 -10.52 -5.62
C GLY A 44 2.56 -9.63 -6.74
N ILE A 45 1.70 -9.11 -7.60
CA ILE A 45 2.07 -8.20 -8.68
C ILE A 45 1.42 -6.83 -8.41
N PHE A 46 2.14 -5.75 -8.68
CA PHE A 46 1.60 -4.39 -8.61
C PHE A 46 1.98 -3.56 -9.84
N PRO A 47 1.15 -2.59 -10.25
CA PRO A 47 1.49 -1.69 -11.35
C PRO A 47 2.41 -0.57 -10.83
N TRP A 48 3.44 -0.23 -11.60
CA TRP A 48 4.28 0.93 -11.29
C TRP A 48 4.96 1.46 -12.55
N PHE A 49 4.58 2.66 -12.98
CA PHE A 49 5.08 3.28 -14.21
C PHE A 49 4.92 4.80 -14.11
N SER A 50 5.70 5.53 -14.89
CA SER A 50 5.63 7.00 -14.97
C SER A 50 4.78 7.46 -16.15
N GLU A 51 4.41 8.74 -16.15
CA GLU A 51 3.73 9.35 -17.29
C GLU A 51 4.50 9.12 -18.62
N GLY A 52 3.77 8.78 -19.67
CA GLY A 52 4.33 8.45 -20.99
C GLY A 52 4.90 7.03 -21.12
N GLN A 53 5.00 6.27 -20.03
CA GLN A 53 5.35 4.84 -20.09
C GLN A 53 4.08 3.99 -20.25
N PRO A 54 4.18 2.80 -20.89
CA PRO A 54 3.11 1.82 -20.81
C PRO A 54 2.94 1.36 -19.36
N ILE A 55 1.78 0.76 -19.04
CA ILE A 55 1.60 0.08 -17.76
C ILE A 55 2.71 -0.97 -17.60
N LEU A 56 3.45 -0.91 -16.50
CA LEU A 56 4.46 -1.90 -16.13
C LEU A 56 4.03 -2.61 -14.85
N TRP A 57 4.22 -3.93 -14.84
CA TRP A 57 3.82 -4.80 -13.74
C TRP A 57 5.04 -5.41 -13.07
N TRP A 58 5.08 -5.40 -11.74
CA TRP A 58 6.27 -5.72 -10.95
C TRP A 58 5.98 -6.76 -9.87
N SER A 59 6.96 -7.63 -9.62
CA SER A 59 7.00 -8.60 -8.52
C SER A 59 8.45 -8.75 -8.04
N PRO A 60 8.98 -7.85 -7.18
CA PRO A 60 10.38 -7.84 -6.77
C PRO A 60 10.78 -9.06 -5.93
N SER A 61 12.08 -9.33 -5.88
CA SER A 61 12.71 -10.29 -4.96
C SER A 61 14.13 -9.80 -4.64
N PRO A 62 14.43 -9.37 -3.40
CA PRO A 62 13.56 -9.46 -2.23
C PRO A 62 12.39 -8.47 -2.28
N ARG A 63 11.42 -8.68 -1.38
CA ARG A 63 10.24 -7.82 -1.21
C ARG A 63 10.19 -7.23 0.19
N MET A 64 9.98 -5.93 0.30
CA MET A 64 9.87 -5.27 1.58
C MET A 64 8.47 -5.46 2.18
N VAL A 65 8.41 -5.82 3.45
CA VAL A 65 7.17 -6.06 4.18
C VAL A 65 7.27 -5.52 5.61
N LEU A 66 6.13 -5.26 6.23
CA LEU A 66 6.01 -4.93 7.65
C LEU A 66 5.10 -5.95 8.33
N PHE A 67 5.65 -6.68 9.30
CA PHE A 67 4.87 -7.53 10.19
C PHE A 67 4.19 -6.67 11.24
N PRO A 68 2.87 -6.84 11.48
CA PRO A 68 2.16 -5.92 12.36
C PRO A 68 2.69 -5.86 13.80
N ASP A 69 3.20 -6.97 14.32
CA ASP A 69 3.83 -7.09 15.63
C ASP A 69 5.28 -6.59 15.69
N GLU A 70 5.93 -6.35 14.54
CA GLU A 70 7.30 -5.85 14.45
C GLU A 70 7.39 -4.31 14.32
N ILE A 71 6.27 -3.58 14.35
CA ILE A 71 6.27 -2.12 14.19
C ILE A 71 7.05 -1.41 15.30
N ARG A 72 8.00 -0.56 14.89
CA ARG A 72 8.91 0.15 15.80
C ARG A 72 8.39 1.55 16.11
N VAL A 73 7.69 1.68 17.23
CA VAL A 73 7.25 2.98 17.75
C VAL A 73 8.27 3.55 18.73
N ARG A 74 9.15 4.44 18.25
CA ARG A 74 10.14 5.12 19.11
C ARG A 74 9.46 6.03 20.13
N ARG A 75 10.13 6.30 21.26
CA ARG A 75 9.61 7.14 22.36
C ARG A 75 9.06 8.49 21.90
N SER A 76 9.74 9.16 20.96
CA SER A 76 9.27 10.44 20.40
C SER A 76 7.98 10.30 19.60
N LEU A 77 7.85 9.24 18.79
CA LEU A 77 6.63 8.95 18.05
C LEU A 77 5.48 8.57 18.98
N ALA A 78 5.74 7.76 20.01
CA ALA A 78 4.75 7.42 21.04
C ALA A 78 4.23 8.68 21.76
N LYS A 79 5.10 9.65 22.06
CA LYS A 79 4.69 10.95 22.61
C LYS A 79 3.86 11.76 21.61
N ARG A 80 4.24 11.75 20.32
CA ARG A 80 3.49 12.40 19.23
C ARG A 80 2.08 11.83 19.11
N LEU A 81 1.94 10.50 19.08
CA LEU A 81 0.64 9.81 19.00
C LEU A 81 -0.33 10.27 20.09
N ARG A 82 0.13 10.38 21.34
CA ARG A 82 -0.72 10.79 22.47
C ARG A 82 -1.02 12.30 22.53
N ASN A 83 -0.06 13.15 22.15
CA ASN A 83 -0.11 14.56 22.52
C ASN A 83 -0.23 15.54 21.33
N ALA A 84 -0.18 15.06 20.09
CA ALA A 84 -0.17 15.94 18.92
C ALA A 84 -1.53 16.54 18.56
N GLY A 85 -2.63 16.08 19.19
CA GLY A 85 -3.98 16.48 18.82
C GLY A 85 -4.38 16.00 17.43
N PHE A 86 -3.83 14.87 16.98
CA PHE A 86 -4.22 14.26 15.72
C PHE A 86 -5.50 13.46 15.87
N GLN A 87 -6.40 13.61 14.91
CA GLN A 87 -7.54 12.73 14.73
C GLN A 87 -7.23 11.80 13.56
N VAL A 88 -7.45 10.49 13.77
CA VAL A 88 -7.23 9.49 12.72
C VAL A 88 -8.57 8.91 12.30
N THR A 89 -8.81 8.88 10.99
CA THR A 89 -10.01 8.29 10.40
C THR A 89 -9.63 7.24 9.36
N VAL A 90 -10.65 6.51 8.90
CA VAL A 90 -10.53 5.48 7.87
C VAL A 90 -11.55 5.79 6.79
N ASP A 91 -11.12 5.74 5.52
CA ASP A 91 -11.98 5.94 4.34
C ASP A 91 -12.81 7.22 4.35
N SER A 92 -12.40 8.24 5.10
CA SER A 92 -13.18 9.47 5.21
C SER A 92 -12.97 10.40 4.02
N ASP A 93 -11.79 10.37 3.41
CA ASP A 93 -11.48 11.15 2.22
C ASP A 93 -10.34 10.51 1.39
N PHE A 94 -10.63 9.35 0.80
CA PHE A 94 -9.66 8.61 -0.01
C PHE A 94 -9.09 9.44 -1.17
N ALA A 95 -9.95 10.26 -1.81
CA ALA A 95 -9.55 11.12 -2.92
C ALA A 95 -8.51 12.15 -2.47
N ALA A 96 -8.72 12.84 -1.34
CA ALA A 96 -7.72 13.78 -0.84
C ALA A 96 -6.41 13.10 -0.44
N VAL A 97 -6.44 11.85 0.05
CA VAL A 97 -5.23 11.08 0.39
C VAL A 97 -4.41 10.74 -0.85
N ILE A 98 -5.03 10.18 -1.90
CA ILE A 98 -4.30 9.82 -3.13
C ILE A 98 -3.76 11.07 -3.84
N ASP A 99 -4.52 12.16 -3.85
CA ASP A 99 -4.11 13.44 -4.43
C ASP A 99 -2.92 14.04 -3.67
N ALA A 100 -2.94 13.97 -2.33
CA ALA A 100 -1.82 14.42 -1.51
C ALA A 100 -0.57 13.52 -1.66
N CYS A 101 -0.75 12.22 -1.89
CA CYS A 101 0.34 11.32 -2.22
C CYS A 101 0.98 11.67 -3.58
N ALA A 102 0.17 11.95 -4.60
CA ALA A 102 0.67 12.34 -5.92
C ALA A 102 1.48 13.64 -5.82
N ALA A 103 0.92 14.68 -5.18
CA ALA A 103 1.59 15.96 -4.99
C ALA A 103 2.91 15.82 -4.21
N SER A 104 2.94 15.04 -3.13
CA SER A 104 4.16 14.83 -2.34
C SER A 104 5.28 14.13 -3.12
N ARG A 105 4.95 13.31 -4.13
CA ARG A 105 5.94 12.65 -4.99
C ARG A 105 6.44 13.56 -6.08
N GLU A 106 5.56 14.40 -6.63
CA GLU A 106 5.94 15.41 -7.60
C GLU A 106 7.01 16.36 -7.05
N GLU A 107 6.85 16.80 -5.80
CA GLU A 107 7.85 17.60 -5.07
C GLU A 107 9.22 16.88 -4.90
N GLN A 108 9.26 15.55 -5.04
CA GLN A 108 10.47 14.71 -4.89
C GLN A 108 11.13 14.36 -6.24
N GLY A 109 10.67 14.95 -7.35
CA GLY A 109 11.27 14.75 -8.68
C GLY A 109 10.45 13.87 -9.63
N GLY A 110 9.17 13.62 -9.31
CA GLY A 110 8.19 13.03 -10.22
C GLY A 110 7.24 12.04 -9.54
N THR A 111 5.99 12.01 -9.99
CA THR A 111 4.96 11.07 -9.52
C THR A 111 4.71 9.91 -10.50
N TRP A 112 4.49 8.71 -9.96
CA TRP A 112 3.95 7.55 -10.69
C TRP A 112 2.42 7.47 -10.56
N ILE A 113 1.83 8.28 -9.70
CA ILE A 113 0.38 8.36 -9.50
C ILE A 113 -0.19 9.30 -10.57
N THR A 114 -0.27 8.77 -11.80
CA THR A 114 -0.91 9.44 -12.95
C THR A 114 -2.42 9.51 -12.77
N ASP A 115 -3.11 10.29 -13.62
CA ASP A 115 -4.58 10.35 -13.63
C ASP A 115 -5.21 8.96 -13.82
N GLU A 116 -4.64 8.13 -14.70
CA GLU A 116 -5.12 6.75 -14.90
C GLU A 116 -4.97 5.88 -13.65
N MET A 117 -3.83 6.00 -12.95
CA MET A 117 -3.60 5.30 -11.70
C MET A 117 -4.61 5.77 -10.64
N ARG A 118 -4.75 7.09 -10.49
CA ARG A 118 -5.69 7.72 -9.55
C ARG A 118 -7.11 7.21 -9.75
N ASP A 119 -7.61 7.24 -10.98
CA ASP A 119 -8.97 6.82 -11.32
C ASP A 119 -9.19 5.33 -11.04
N ALA A 120 -8.18 4.50 -11.29
CA ALA A 120 -8.22 3.08 -11.01
C ALA A 120 -8.34 2.78 -9.50
N TYR A 121 -7.54 3.44 -8.65
CA TYR A 121 -7.64 3.25 -7.20
C TYR A 121 -8.91 3.88 -6.60
N LEU A 122 -9.40 4.99 -7.14
CA LEU A 122 -10.71 5.52 -6.76
C LEU A 122 -11.84 4.53 -7.08
N LEU A 123 -11.75 3.82 -8.21
CA LEU A 123 -12.70 2.78 -8.55
C LEU A 123 -12.57 1.57 -7.61
N LEU A 124 -11.35 1.16 -7.24
CA LEU A 124 -11.15 0.11 -6.23
C LEU A 124 -11.68 0.52 -4.85
N HIS A 125 -11.56 1.79 -4.49
CA HIS A 125 -12.09 2.32 -3.24
C HIS A 125 -13.61 2.26 -3.22
N ARG A 126 -14.28 2.68 -4.30
CA ARG A 126 -15.74 2.53 -4.45
C ARG A 126 -16.21 1.08 -4.40
N ARG A 127 -15.35 0.12 -4.74
CA ARG A 127 -15.61 -1.33 -4.60
C ARG A 127 -15.27 -1.89 -3.22
N GLY A 128 -14.85 -1.05 -2.27
CA GLY A 128 -14.51 -1.45 -0.90
C GLY A 128 -13.15 -2.16 -0.75
N VAL A 129 -12.33 -2.18 -1.81
CA VAL A 129 -11.05 -2.90 -1.81
C VAL A 129 -9.89 -1.98 -1.47
N ALA A 130 -9.82 -0.79 -2.10
CA ALA A 130 -8.82 0.20 -1.73
C ALA A 130 -9.28 0.97 -0.49
N ARG A 131 -8.39 1.14 0.49
CA ARG A 131 -8.67 1.73 1.79
C ARG A 131 -7.68 2.84 2.08
N SER A 132 -8.11 3.85 2.84
CA SER A 132 -7.25 4.94 3.29
C SER A 132 -7.27 5.10 4.81
N ILE A 133 -6.16 5.60 5.34
CA ILE A 133 -6.05 6.13 6.69
C ILE A 133 -5.71 7.61 6.58
N GLU A 134 -6.55 8.45 7.15
CA GLU A 134 -6.34 9.90 7.17
C GLU A 134 -5.88 10.36 8.55
N VAL A 135 -4.93 11.30 8.58
CA VAL A 135 -4.48 11.98 9.79
C VAL A 135 -4.83 13.45 9.67
N TRP A 136 -5.71 13.89 10.57
CA TRP A 136 -6.22 15.24 10.64
C TRP A 136 -5.62 15.97 11.82
N ARG A 137 -5.41 17.27 11.66
CA ARG A 137 -5.31 18.20 12.78
C ARG A 137 -6.40 19.23 12.62
N GLU A 138 -7.28 19.31 13.62
CA GLU A 138 -8.52 20.07 13.55
C GLU A 138 -9.35 19.62 12.32
N ARG A 139 -9.40 20.43 11.25
CA ARG A 139 -10.11 20.13 10.00
C ARG A 139 -9.19 19.97 8.79
N GLN A 140 -7.87 19.95 9.01
CA GLN A 140 -6.88 19.89 7.94
C GLN A 140 -6.31 18.48 7.81
N LEU A 141 -6.27 17.97 6.59
CA LEU A 141 -5.62 16.71 6.25
C LEU A 141 -4.09 16.93 6.21
N VAL A 142 -3.39 16.38 7.19
CA VAL A 142 -1.96 16.64 7.45
C VAL A 142 -1.06 15.43 7.20
N GLY A 143 -1.64 14.26 7.01
CA GLY A 143 -0.95 13.05 6.57
C GLY A 143 -1.94 11.94 6.29
N GLY A 144 -1.44 10.84 5.77
CA GLY A 144 -2.26 9.68 5.47
C GLY A 144 -1.53 8.68 4.60
N LEU A 145 -2.19 7.56 4.37
CA LEU A 145 -1.75 6.52 3.46
C LEU A 145 -2.96 5.86 2.81
N TYR A 146 -2.75 5.25 1.66
CA TYR A 146 -3.74 4.40 1.02
C TYR A 146 -3.11 3.10 0.56
N GLY A 147 -3.96 2.10 0.34
CA GLY A 147 -3.55 0.79 -0.12
C GLY A 147 -4.71 -0.09 -0.51
N VAL A 148 -4.41 -1.32 -0.89
CA VAL A 148 -5.39 -2.34 -1.25
C VAL A 148 -5.51 -3.37 -0.13
N MET A 149 -6.73 -3.70 0.25
CA MET A 149 -7.01 -4.72 1.25
C MET A 149 -7.48 -6.01 0.57
N LEU A 150 -6.75 -7.11 0.75
CA LEU A 150 -7.19 -8.45 0.32
C LEU A 150 -7.12 -9.40 1.52
N GLY A 151 -8.26 -10.00 1.86
CA GLY A 151 -8.43 -10.81 3.06
C GLY A 151 -7.92 -10.05 4.29
N ARG A 152 -6.83 -10.57 4.87
CA ARG A 152 -6.14 -10.08 6.06
C ARG A 152 -4.74 -9.50 5.79
N MET A 153 -4.48 -9.12 4.54
CA MET A 153 -3.27 -8.41 4.13
C MET A 153 -3.60 -7.02 3.58
N PHE A 154 -2.69 -6.08 3.82
CA PHE A 154 -2.75 -4.73 3.27
C PHE A 154 -1.55 -4.47 2.37
N PHE A 155 -1.81 -4.02 1.14
CA PHE A 155 -0.81 -3.65 0.16
C PHE A 155 -0.68 -2.15 0.17
N GLY A 156 0.35 -1.62 0.82
CA GLY A 156 0.50 -0.18 1.02
C GLY A 156 1.02 0.50 -0.23
N GLU A 157 0.23 1.36 -0.86
CA GLU A 157 0.60 1.96 -2.14
C GLU A 157 1.46 3.21 -1.97
N SER A 158 0.97 4.15 -1.17
CA SER A 158 1.71 5.38 -0.89
C SER A 158 1.24 6.02 0.41
N MET A 159 2.05 6.96 0.89
CA MET A 159 1.76 7.77 2.06
C MET A 159 2.33 9.17 1.87
N PHE A 160 1.75 10.14 2.55
CA PHE A 160 2.22 11.53 2.54
C PHE A 160 2.21 12.11 3.96
N SER A 161 3.00 13.17 4.14
CA SER A 161 3.13 13.87 5.41
C SER A 161 3.33 15.36 5.14
N ARG A 162 2.33 16.19 5.46
CA ARG A 162 2.46 17.66 5.48
C ARG A 162 2.94 18.17 6.83
N GLU A 163 2.84 17.31 7.84
CA GLU A 163 3.38 17.54 9.17
C GLU A 163 4.35 16.46 9.60
N ARG A 164 5.25 16.80 10.53
CA ARG A 164 6.20 15.86 11.10
C ARG A 164 5.50 14.60 11.66
N ASP A 165 5.94 13.42 11.25
CA ASP A 165 5.43 12.14 11.73
C ASP A 165 3.95 11.82 11.39
N ALA A 166 3.23 12.64 10.62
CA ALA A 166 1.82 12.36 10.31
C ALA A 166 1.65 11.05 9.51
N SER A 167 2.51 10.77 8.52
CA SER A 167 2.49 9.48 7.81
C SER A 167 2.84 8.29 8.71
N LYS A 168 3.74 8.47 9.70
CA LYS A 168 4.08 7.43 10.68
C LYS A 168 2.91 7.14 11.61
N VAL A 169 2.17 8.17 12.00
CA VAL A 169 0.93 8.03 12.78
C VAL A 169 -0.06 7.20 11.97
N ALA A 170 -0.29 7.53 10.69
CA ALA A 170 -1.15 6.74 9.81
C ALA A 170 -0.72 5.26 9.75
N LEU A 171 0.57 5.00 9.57
CA LEU A 171 1.12 3.64 9.52
C LEU A 171 0.95 2.88 10.85
N VAL A 172 1.16 3.54 11.99
CA VAL A 172 0.95 2.93 13.31
C VAL A 172 -0.51 2.54 13.50
N HIS A 173 -1.45 3.44 13.19
CA HIS A 173 -2.87 3.15 13.30
C HIS A 173 -3.33 2.05 12.34
N LEU A 174 -2.86 2.05 11.09
CA LEU A 174 -3.10 0.95 10.14
C LEU A 174 -2.64 -0.38 10.74
N THR A 175 -1.41 -0.40 11.24
CA THR A 175 -0.78 -1.62 11.74
C THR A 175 -1.50 -2.18 12.95
N GLN A 176 -1.88 -1.33 13.90
CA GLN A 176 -2.69 -1.71 15.05
C GLN A 176 -4.05 -2.28 14.62
N ARG A 177 -4.71 -1.67 13.62
CA ARG A 177 -5.99 -2.16 13.09
C ARG A 177 -5.87 -3.52 12.43
N ILE A 178 -4.82 -3.74 11.63
CA ILE A 178 -4.53 -5.03 11.00
C ILE A 178 -4.24 -6.09 12.07
N GLN A 179 -3.40 -5.77 13.06
CA GLN A 179 -3.06 -6.69 14.14
C GLN A 179 -4.30 -7.09 14.97
N ALA A 180 -5.16 -6.12 15.31
CA ALA A 180 -6.37 -6.37 16.09
C ALA A 180 -7.36 -7.33 15.40
N HIS A 181 -7.30 -7.44 14.07
CA HIS A 181 -8.14 -8.34 13.27
C HIS A 181 -7.38 -9.56 12.75
N GLY A 182 -6.25 -9.90 13.38
CA GLY A 182 -5.48 -11.11 13.05
C GLY A 182 -4.84 -11.07 11.66
N GLY A 183 -4.53 -9.87 11.16
CA GLY A 183 -3.80 -9.68 9.91
C GLY A 183 -2.33 -10.02 10.01
N GLY A 184 -1.80 -10.59 8.93
CA GLY A 184 -0.48 -11.24 8.94
C GLY A 184 0.65 -10.41 8.35
N LEU A 185 0.36 -9.50 7.42
CA LEU A 185 1.39 -8.80 6.68
C LEU A 185 0.90 -7.48 6.06
N ILE A 186 1.73 -6.46 6.12
CA ILE A 186 1.63 -5.26 5.30
C ILE A 186 2.71 -5.34 4.21
N ASP A 187 2.30 -5.40 2.96
CA ASP A 187 3.22 -5.33 1.82
C ASP A 187 3.67 -3.88 1.61
N CYS A 188 4.98 -3.69 1.51
CA CYS A 188 5.64 -2.41 1.29
C CYS A 188 6.39 -2.37 -0.06
N GLN A 189 6.24 -3.43 -0.87
CA GLN A 189 6.81 -3.60 -2.21
C GLN A 189 8.34 -3.42 -2.23
N MET A 190 8.80 -2.18 -2.38
CA MET A 190 10.19 -1.81 -2.58
C MET A 190 10.82 -1.27 -1.29
N HIS A 191 12.12 -1.50 -1.12
CA HIS A 191 12.83 -1.03 0.05
C HIS A 191 12.83 0.50 0.18
N THR A 192 12.48 1.00 1.37
CA THR A 192 12.70 2.41 1.73
C THR A 192 13.33 2.53 3.12
N ALA A 193 14.30 3.44 3.27
CA ALA A 193 14.91 3.73 4.57
C ALA A 193 13.88 4.21 5.62
N HIS A 194 12.82 4.89 5.16
CA HIS A 194 11.72 5.33 6.01
C HIS A 194 11.00 4.14 6.67
N LEU A 195 10.54 3.17 5.89
CA LEU A 195 9.83 2.00 6.39
C LEU A 195 10.76 1.07 7.19
N ALA A 196 12.02 0.93 6.77
CA ALA A 196 13.02 0.16 7.52
C ALA A 196 13.21 0.71 8.95
N SER A 197 13.21 2.03 9.09
CA SER A 197 13.29 2.69 10.40
C SER A 197 12.08 2.41 11.31
N MET A 198 10.93 2.04 10.71
CA MET A 198 9.66 1.72 11.35
C MET A 198 9.47 0.21 11.59
N GLY A 199 10.46 -0.62 11.25
CA GLY A 199 10.43 -2.08 11.49
C GLY A 199 10.19 -2.93 10.25
N ALA A 200 9.94 -2.32 9.08
CA ALA A 200 9.82 -3.09 7.85
C ALA A 200 11.16 -3.73 7.46
N ARG A 201 11.10 -4.89 6.80
CA ARG A 201 12.26 -5.66 6.37
C ARG A 201 12.00 -6.38 5.07
N GLU A 202 13.07 -6.77 4.40
CA GLU A 202 13.02 -7.56 3.19
C GLU A 202 12.85 -9.05 3.49
N ILE A 203 12.06 -9.74 2.66
CA ILE A 203 11.91 -11.19 2.64
C ILE A 203 12.06 -11.72 1.19
N ALA A 204 12.38 -12.99 1.05
CA ALA A 204 12.37 -13.65 -0.25
C ALA A 204 10.96 -13.68 -0.85
N ARG A 205 10.85 -13.68 -2.18
CA ARG A 205 9.55 -13.71 -2.88
C ARG A 205 8.75 -14.95 -2.49
N GLU A 206 9.39 -16.10 -2.36
CA GLU A 206 8.75 -17.36 -1.98
C GLU A 206 8.08 -17.24 -0.61
N ALA A 207 8.80 -16.68 0.36
CA ALA A 207 8.24 -16.41 1.68
C ALA A 207 7.06 -15.43 1.60
N PHE A 208 7.13 -14.39 0.76
CA PHE A 208 6.02 -13.47 0.54
C PHE A 208 4.78 -14.18 -0.02
N LEU A 209 4.95 -15.11 -0.96
CA LEU A 209 3.85 -15.89 -1.54
C LEU A 209 3.19 -16.80 -0.50
N ASP A 210 3.95 -17.38 0.43
CA ASP A 210 3.39 -18.16 1.54
C ASP A 210 2.44 -17.31 2.41
N TYR A 211 2.81 -16.04 2.68
CA TYR A 211 1.92 -15.11 3.39
C TYR A 211 0.71 -14.72 2.53
N LEU A 212 0.93 -14.48 1.23
CA LEU A 212 -0.13 -14.12 0.30
C LEU A 212 -1.20 -15.21 0.23
N GLU A 213 -0.80 -16.47 0.07
CA GLU A 213 -1.72 -17.61 0.06
C GLU A 213 -2.46 -17.71 1.39
N ARG A 214 -1.76 -17.57 2.51
CA ARG A 214 -2.34 -17.72 3.85
C ARG A 214 -3.32 -16.62 4.25
N TYR A 215 -3.08 -15.37 3.85
CA TYR A 215 -3.81 -14.22 4.38
C TYR A 215 -4.61 -13.44 3.34
N ALA A 216 -4.24 -13.45 2.06
CA ALA A 216 -4.96 -12.67 1.04
C ALA A 216 -6.09 -13.45 0.35
N THR A 217 -6.12 -14.78 0.48
CA THR A 217 -7.17 -15.65 -0.07
C THR A 217 -8.33 -15.92 0.90
N ASP A 218 -8.15 -15.52 2.16
CA ASP A 218 -9.15 -15.67 3.22
C ASP A 218 -10.38 -14.78 2.93
N GLU A 219 -11.59 -15.36 3.01
CA GLU A 219 -12.86 -14.62 2.88
C GLU A 219 -13.12 -13.71 4.09
N GLN A 220 -12.33 -13.83 5.15
CA GLN A 220 -12.35 -12.90 6.28
C GLN A 220 -11.82 -11.53 5.88
N HIS A 221 -12.74 -10.60 5.69
CA HIS A 221 -12.43 -9.19 5.47
C HIS A 221 -12.14 -8.49 6.81
N ILE A 222 -10.99 -7.81 6.90
CA ILE A 222 -10.70 -6.93 8.03
C ILE A 222 -11.56 -5.67 7.91
N ASP A 223 -12.35 -5.40 8.94
CA ASP A 223 -12.99 -4.12 9.12
C ASP A 223 -12.03 -3.11 9.77
N LEU A 224 -11.46 -2.23 8.95
CA LEU A 224 -10.60 -1.17 9.44
C LEU A 224 -11.37 -0.11 10.25
N GLN A 225 -12.70 0.01 10.17
CA GLN A 225 -13.46 1.02 10.91
C GLN A 225 -13.66 0.66 12.40
N GLY A 226 -13.74 -0.64 12.71
CA GLY A 226 -14.15 -1.16 14.03
C GLY A 226 -13.18 -1.00 15.22
N VAL A 227 -11.93 -0.57 15.01
CA VAL A 227 -11.03 -0.32 16.15
C VAL A 227 -11.34 1.05 16.73
N ALA A 228 -12.11 1.06 17.83
CA ALA A 228 -12.23 2.21 18.71
C ALA A 228 -10.82 2.72 19.02
N ASN A 229 -10.61 4.03 18.91
CA ASN A 229 -9.42 4.67 19.44
C ASN A 229 -9.27 4.15 20.87
N SER A 230 -8.29 3.28 21.11
CA SER A 230 -8.00 2.80 22.45
C SER A 230 -7.68 4.03 23.27
N GLU A 231 -8.63 4.45 24.10
CA GLU A 231 -8.42 5.46 25.12
C GLU A 231 -7.26 4.97 25.99
N GLN A 232 -6.13 5.68 25.90
CA GLN A 232 -5.04 5.70 26.89
C GLN A 232 -4.05 6.85 26.63
#